data_AF-A0A972XY61-F1
#
_entry.id   AF-A0A972XY61-F1
#
_cell.length_a   1.000
_cell.length_b   1.000
_cell.length_c   1.000
_cell.angle_alpha   90.00
_cell.angle_beta   90.00
_cell.angle_gamma   90.00
#
_symmetry.space_group_name_H-M   'P 1'
#
loop_
_entity.id
_entity.type
_entity.pdbx_description
1 polymer ?
#
loop_
_entity_poly.entity_id
_entity_poly.type
_entity_poly.pdbx_seq_one_letter_code
_entity_poly.pdbx_strand_id
1 'polypeptide(L)'
;MINLVTQYLPILVFLGVALLITLALMVAPFLVAMNNPDPQKVSAYECGFDAFDDARMKFDVRFYLVAILFIIFDLEVAFLFPWAISSNEI
;
A
#
# COMPACT_ATOMS: atom_id res chain seq x y z
N MET A 1 15.58 -33.38 2.98
CA MET A 1 14.78 -32.91 1.82
C MET A 1 13.99 -31.71 2.29
N ILE A 2 14.38 -30.51 1.87
CA ILE A 2 13.67 -29.27 2.23
C ILE A 2 12.35 -29.29 1.47
N ASN A 3 11.23 -29.31 2.18
CA ASN A 3 9.90 -29.29 1.59
C ASN A 3 9.48 -27.84 1.26
N LEU A 4 8.57 -27.68 0.29
CA LEU A 4 8.07 -26.35 -0.13
C LEU A 4 7.64 -25.49 1.07
N VAL A 5 6.97 -26.11 2.05
CA VAL A 5 6.51 -25.43 3.27
C VAL A 5 7.66 -24.81 4.06
N THR A 6 8.80 -25.48 4.23
CA THR A 6 9.94 -24.91 4.98
C THR A 6 10.62 -23.75 4.24
N GLN A 7 10.47 -23.65 2.92
CA GLN A 7 11.01 -22.51 2.14
C GLN A 7 10.14 -21.25 2.27
N TYR A 8 8.81 -21.41 2.32
CA TYR A 8 7.88 -20.27 2.39
C TYR A 8 7.50 -19.88 3.83
N LEU A 9 7.69 -20.76 4.81
CA LEU A 9 7.41 -20.47 6.22
C LEU A 9 8.10 -19.20 6.74
N PRO A 10 9.39 -18.92 6.46
CA PRO A 10 10.03 -17.68 6.89
C PRO A 10 9.36 -16.42 6.35
N ILE A 11 8.83 -16.45 5.12
CA ILE A 11 8.13 -15.32 4.51
C ILE A 11 6.84 -15.02 5.27
N LEU A 12 6.07 -16.06 5.61
CA LEU A 12 4.83 -15.90 6.39
C LEU A 12 5.11 -15.40 7.81
N VAL A 13 6.15 -15.91 8.47
CA VAL A 13 6.56 -15.44 9.79
C VAL A 13 6.95 -13.97 9.73
N PHE A 14 7.72 -13.57 8.72
CA PHE A 14 8.12 -12.17 8.52
C PHE A 14 6.90 -11.26 8.33
N LEU A 15 5.94 -11.64 7.49
CA LEU A 15 4.70 -10.90 7.31
C LEU A 15 3.90 -10.78 8.61
N GLY A 16 3.82 -11.86 9.40
CA GLY A 16 3.15 -11.85 10.69
C GLY A 16 3.81 -10.89 11.70
N VAL A 17 5.14 -10.92 11.80
CA VAL A 17 5.90 -10.01 12.66
C VAL A 17 5.75 -8.55 12.21
N ALA A 18 5.84 -8.29 10.90
CA ALA A 18 5.65 -6.95 10.35
C ALA A 18 4.25 -6.40 10.71
N LEU A 19 3.20 -7.20 10.50
CA LEU A 19 1.83 -6.82 10.82
C LEU A 19 1.65 -6.58 12.33
N LEU A 20 2.22 -7.43 13.19
CA LEU A 20 2.18 -7.26 14.64
C LEU A 20 2.84 -5.95 15.08
N ILE A 21 4.02 -5.63 14.54
CA ILE A 21 4.72 -4.39 14.85
C ILE A 21 3.90 -3.18 14.36
N THR A 22 3.37 -3.22 13.13
CA THR A 22 2.53 -2.14 12.60
C THR A 22 1.29 -1.91 13.47
N LEU A 23 0.58 -2.96 13.86
CA LEU A 23 -0.59 -2.83 14.73
C LEU A 23 -0.20 -2.33 16.12
N ALA A 24 0.88 -2.83 16.71
CA ALA A 24 1.36 -2.37 18.01
C ALA A 24 1.68 -0.87 17.99
N LEU A 25 2.39 -0.40 16.97
CA LEU A 25 2.73 1.02 16.81
C LEU A 25 1.53 1.89 16.43
N MET A 26 0.55 1.33 15.71
CA MET A 26 -0.71 2.04 15.40
C MET A 26 -1.59 2.19 16.65
N VAL A 27 -1.61 1.18 17.54
CA VAL A 27 -2.44 1.17 18.76
C VAL A 27 -1.77 1.92 19.92
N ALA A 28 -0.44 1.89 20.02
CA ALA A 28 0.29 2.49 21.14
C ALA A 28 -0.08 3.97 21.43
N PRO A 29 -0.24 4.87 20.44
CA PRO A 29 -0.64 6.26 20.70
C PRO A 29 -2.00 6.39 21.37
N PHE A 30 -2.95 5.49 21.09
CA PHE A 30 -4.27 5.52 21.71
C PHE A 30 -4.23 5.17 23.21
N LEU A 31 -3.19 4.45 23.66
CA LEU A 31 -3.01 4.06 25.06
C LEU A 31 -2.12 5.03 25.85
N VAL A 32 -1.10 5.61 25.19
CA VAL A 32 -0.04 6.38 25.88
C VAL A 32 -0.17 7.88 25.63
N ALA A 33 -0.71 8.32 24.49
CA ALA A 33 -0.73 9.75 24.15
C ALA A 33 -1.88 10.49 24.86
N MET A 34 -1.62 11.74 25.23
CA MET A 34 -2.66 12.64 25.73
C MET A 34 -3.66 12.94 24.63
N ASN A 35 -4.92 12.54 24.84
CA ASN A 35 -6.01 12.77 23.89
C ASN A 35 -6.86 13.97 24.34
N ASN A 36 -6.70 15.13 23.70
CA ASN A 36 -7.48 16.34 23.96
C ASN A 36 -7.97 16.97 22.63
N PRO A 37 -9.04 16.39 22.03
CA PRO A 37 -9.58 16.85 20.77
C PRO A 37 -10.38 18.14 20.98
N ASP A 38 -10.12 19.15 20.15
CA ASP A 38 -10.94 20.35 20.03
C ASP A 38 -11.37 20.51 18.56
N PRO A 39 -12.45 21.27 18.29
CA PRO A 39 -13.00 21.39 16.94
C PRO A 39 -11.98 21.86 15.89
N GLN A 40 -11.02 22.70 16.26
CA GLN A 40 -9.99 23.22 15.37
C GLN A 40 -8.85 22.22 15.14
N LYS A 41 -8.50 21.37 16.12
CA LYS A 41 -7.51 20.30 15.93
C LYS A 41 -8.01 19.17 15.02
N VAL A 42 -9.33 18.94 15.01
CA VAL A 42 -9.94 17.86 14.21
C VAL A 42 -10.54 18.36 12.89
N SER A 43 -10.47 19.66 12.60
CA SER A 43 -10.87 20.21 11.31
C SER A 43 -9.82 19.93 10.24
N ALA A 44 -10.24 19.92 8.97
CA ALA A 44 -9.32 19.80 7.85
C ALA A 44 -8.30 20.96 7.84
N TYR A 45 -7.06 20.66 7.44
CA TYR A 45 -6.03 21.68 7.30
C TYR A 45 -6.24 22.45 6.00
N GLU A 46 -6.59 23.73 6.09
CA GLU A 46 -6.69 24.67 4.97
C GLU A 46 -6.10 26.03 5.37
N CYS A 47 -4.86 26.05 5.87
CA CYS A 47 -4.15 27.27 6.27
C CYS A 47 -4.93 28.20 7.24
N GLY A 48 -5.77 27.64 8.11
CA GLY A 48 -6.60 28.38 9.06
C GLY A 48 -7.96 28.83 8.55
N PHE A 49 -8.34 28.43 7.33
CA PHE A 49 -9.67 28.59 6.77
C PHE A 49 -10.49 27.30 6.92
N ASP A 50 -11.81 27.44 6.79
CA ASP A 50 -12.67 26.27 6.58
C ASP A 50 -12.39 25.68 5.21
N ALA A 51 -12.46 24.35 5.09
CA ALA A 51 -12.25 23.66 3.82
C ALA A 51 -13.20 24.24 2.77
N PHE A 52 -12.61 24.85 1.74
CA PHE A 52 -13.36 25.34 0.60
C PHE A 52 -13.62 24.18 -0.35
N ASP A 53 -14.86 24.11 -0.85
CA ASP A 53 -15.30 23.21 -1.93
C ASP A 53 -15.59 21.74 -1.54
N ASP A 54 -16.37 21.07 -2.40
CA ASP A 54 -16.70 19.65 -2.24
C ASP A 54 -15.50 18.77 -2.66
N ALA A 55 -15.04 17.90 -1.76
CA ALA A 55 -13.93 16.96 -2.01
C ALA A 55 -14.23 15.94 -3.12
N ARG A 56 -15.43 15.93 -3.69
CA ARG A 56 -15.90 15.01 -4.75
C ARG A 56 -15.70 15.53 -6.17
N MET A 57 -14.74 16.42 -6.37
CA MET A 57 -14.37 16.88 -7.71
C MET A 57 -13.81 15.73 -8.57
N LYS A 58 -14.04 15.79 -9.89
CA LYS A 58 -13.48 14.82 -10.82
C LYS A 58 -11.97 15.00 -10.87
N PHE A 59 -11.25 13.98 -10.44
CA PHE A 59 -9.81 13.90 -10.63
C PHE A 59 -9.46 13.80 -12.12
N ASP A 60 -8.27 14.23 -12.46
CA ASP A 60 -7.79 14.25 -13.83
C ASP A 60 -7.75 12.83 -14.44
N VAL A 61 -8.25 12.69 -15.67
CA VAL A 61 -8.24 11.42 -16.43
C VAL A 61 -6.84 10.85 -16.65
N ARG A 62 -5.80 11.68 -16.52
CA ARG A 62 -4.40 11.25 -16.62
C ARG A 62 -4.06 10.12 -15.65
N PHE A 63 -4.58 10.12 -14.42
CA PHE A 63 -4.34 9.02 -13.47
C PHE A 63 -4.93 7.69 -13.94
N TYR A 64 -6.11 7.73 -14.56
CA TYR A 64 -6.76 6.56 -15.14
C TYR A 64 -5.96 5.99 -16.32
N LEU A 65 -5.46 6.85 -17.20
CA LEU A 65 -4.63 6.42 -18.33
C LEU A 65 -3.32 5.76 -17.84
N VAL A 66 -2.68 6.31 -16.81
CA VAL A 66 -1.49 5.71 -16.20
C VAL A 66 -1.80 4.34 -15.57
N ALA A 67 -2.94 4.20 -14.87
CA ALA A 67 -3.34 2.95 -14.24
C ALA A 67 -3.62 1.84 -15.27
N ILE A 68 -4.35 2.13 -16.35
CA ILE A 68 -4.60 1.15 -17.41
C ILE A 68 -3.32 0.77 -18.13
N LEU A 69 -2.46 1.75 -18.42
CA LEU A 69 -1.17 1.49 -19.05
C LEU A 69 -0.32 0.57 -18.17
N PHE A 70 -0.28 0.81 -16.86
CA PHE A 70 0.40 -0.06 -15.89
C PHE A 70 -0.16 -1.48 -15.92
N ILE A 71 -1.49 -1.65 -15.88
CA ILE A 71 -2.13 -2.98 -15.94
C ILE A 71 -1.76 -3.74 -17.22
N ILE A 72 -1.80 -3.06 -18.37
CA ILE A 72 -1.46 -3.68 -19.66
C ILE A 72 0.00 -4.12 -19.67
N PHE A 73 0.93 -3.25 -19.26
CA PHE A 73 2.36 -3.58 -19.26
C PHE A 73 2.72 -4.62 -18.20
N ASP A 74 2.11 -4.61 -17.02
CA ASP A 74 2.34 -5.63 -15.99
C ASP A 74 1.91 -7.01 -16.49
N LEU A 75 0.76 -7.08 -17.18
CA LEU A 75 0.28 -8.29 -17.84
C LEU A 75 1.19 -8.72 -19.01
N GLU A 76 1.69 -7.78 -19.81
CA GLU A 76 2.68 -8.08 -20.86
C GLU A 76 3.95 -8.69 -20.27
N VAL A 77 4.49 -8.10 -19.21
CA VAL A 77 5.68 -8.59 -18.50
C VAL A 77 5.45 -9.99 -17.94
N ALA A 78 4.26 -10.28 -17.39
CA ALA A 78 3.89 -11.62 -16.93
C ALA A 78 3.99 -12.69 -18.04
N PHE A 79 3.73 -12.33 -19.31
CA PHE A 79 3.93 -13.21 -20.47
C PHE A 79 5.37 -13.25 -20.99
N LEU A 80 6.12 -12.17 -20.84
CA LEU A 80 7.54 -12.13 -21.22
C LEU A 80 8.41 -12.96 -20.26
N PHE A 81 8.03 -13.08 -18.98
CA PHE A 81 8.80 -13.84 -17.98
C PHE A 81 9.06 -15.30 -18.36
N PRO A 82 8.04 -16.13 -18.73
CA PRO A 82 8.27 -17.50 -19.19
C PRO A 82 9.23 -17.61 -20.38
N TRP A 83 9.10 -16.71 -21.36
CA TRP A 83 10.03 -16.66 -22.50
C TRP A 83 11.45 -16.34 -22.03
N ALA A 84 11.63 -15.31 -21.22
CA ALA A 84 12.93 -14.84 -20.73
C ALA A 84 13.69 -15.89 -19.88
N ILE A 85 12.98 -16.73 -19.10
CA ILE A 85 13.62 -17.79 -18.32
C ILE A 85 14.00 -19.00 -19.19
N SER A 86 13.28 -19.25 -20.29
CA SER A 86 13.51 -20.41 -21.18
C SER A 86 14.58 -20.16 -22.26
N SER A 87 14.85 -18.90 -22.61
CA SER A 87 15.77 -18.53 -23.70
C SER A 87 17.25 -18.84 -23.42
N ASN A 88 17.57 -19.37 -22.24
CA ASN A 88 18.92 -19.76 -21.83
C ASN A 88 19.20 -21.27 -22.04
N GLU A 89 18.25 -22.02 -22.62
CA GLU A 89 18.40 -23.45 -22.95
C GLU A 89 18.75 -23.72 -24.45
N ILE A 90 19.21 -22.69 -25.18
CA ILE A 90 19.82 -22.82 -26.51
C ILE A 90 21.24 -22.28 -26.48
#